data_AF-A0AAN5Y4W5-F1
#
_entry.id   AF-A0AAN5Y4W5-F1
#
_cell.length_a   1.000
_cell.length_b   1.000
_cell.length_c   1.000
_cell.angle_alpha   90.00
_cell.angle_beta   90.00
_cell.angle_gamma   90.00
#
_symmetry.space_group_name_H-M   'P 1'
#
loop_
_entity.id
_entity.type
_entity.pdbx_description
1 polymer ?
#
loop_
_entity_poly.entity_id
_entity_poly.type
_entity_poly.pdbx_seq_one_letter_code
_entity_poly.pdbx_strand_id
1 'polypeptide(L)'
;MIFTYDVLKDVISTGKPIIINEQSQIQKLMADKIAAIKFVSKIKNEHEYYCFLELNPGKGIVFSSDGNTFDGFSVFQIPLSEFYFDVDVDKGVIGIEDGVGNETDFLDLFTGPSIGEFSRKYHHASDEEIMHGTTYEMTDRYLGDYLGFEGEDAQKLNLTLLRFLMAVYFDQNPASKPVK
;
A
#
# COMPACT_ATOMS: atom_id res chain seq x y z
N MET A 1 3.49 6.44 -19.60
CA MET A 1 3.67 5.01 -19.94
C MET A 1 2.76 4.22 -19.02
N ILE A 2 1.91 3.36 -19.57
CA ILE A 2 0.84 2.70 -18.81
C ILE A 2 1.28 1.33 -18.30
N PHE A 3 1.01 1.04 -17.02
CA PHE A 3 1.24 -0.26 -16.38
C PHE A 3 -0.06 -0.78 -15.77
N THR A 4 -0.61 -1.85 -16.33
CA THR A 4 -1.81 -2.52 -15.81
C THR A 4 -1.48 -3.43 -14.62
N TYR A 5 -2.49 -3.79 -13.82
CA TYR A 5 -2.30 -4.70 -12.70
C TYR A 5 -1.65 -6.04 -13.08
N ASP A 6 -1.96 -6.63 -14.23
CA ASP A 6 -1.34 -7.91 -14.66
C ASP A 6 0.19 -7.80 -14.74
N VAL A 7 0.69 -6.67 -15.26
CA VAL A 7 2.13 -6.38 -15.34
C VAL A 7 2.72 -6.18 -13.93
N LEU A 8 2.00 -5.50 -13.04
CA LEU A 8 2.43 -5.26 -11.67
C LEU A 8 2.42 -6.55 -10.82
N LYS A 9 1.46 -7.44 -11.07
CA LYS A 9 1.34 -8.75 -10.44
C LYS A 9 2.55 -9.64 -10.77
N ASP A 10 3.09 -9.52 -11.97
CA ASP A 10 4.35 -10.20 -12.35
C ASP A 10 5.55 -9.69 -11.53
N VAL A 11 5.63 -8.38 -11.26
CA VAL A 11 6.65 -7.83 -10.35
C VAL A 11 6.50 -8.40 -8.94
N ILE A 12 5.27 -8.48 -8.44
CA ILE A 12 4.97 -9.01 -7.10
C ILE A 12 5.33 -10.50 -6.99
N SER A 13 5.01 -11.29 -8.01
CA SER A 13 5.22 -12.74 -8.01
C SER A 13 6.69 -13.11 -8.24
N THR A 14 7.37 -12.43 -9.15
CA THR A 14 8.75 -12.76 -9.55
C THR A 14 9.81 -12.00 -8.76
N GLY A 15 9.46 -10.86 -8.18
CA GLY A 15 10.42 -9.92 -7.58
C GLY A 15 11.31 -9.20 -8.60
N LYS A 16 11.12 -9.44 -9.91
CA LYS A 16 11.92 -8.79 -10.96
C LYS A 16 11.40 -7.36 -11.17
N PRO A 17 12.26 -6.33 -11.05
CA PRO A 17 11.83 -4.96 -11.24
C PRO A 17 11.57 -4.65 -12.72
N ILE A 18 10.67 -3.71 -12.96
CA ILE A 18 10.51 -3.08 -14.27
C ILE A 18 11.38 -1.81 -14.27
N ILE A 19 12.36 -1.79 -15.16
CA ILE A 19 13.19 -0.60 -15.39
C ILE A 19 12.49 0.25 -16.45
N ILE A 20 12.03 1.44 -16.05
CA ILE A 20 11.32 2.37 -16.94
C ILE A 20 12.34 3.21 -17.69
N ASN A 21 13.29 3.78 -16.94
CA ASN A 21 14.47 4.47 -17.47
C ASN A 21 15.59 4.48 -16.41
N GLU A 22 16.66 5.24 -16.63
CA GLU A 22 17.79 5.33 -15.69
C GLU A 22 17.42 5.95 -14.32
N GLN A 23 16.32 6.69 -14.28
CA GLN A 23 15.85 7.49 -13.14
C GLN A 23 14.65 6.88 -12.43
N SER A 24 13.90 5.97 -13.06
CA SER A 24 12.70 5.38 -12.48
C SER A 24 12.53 3.89 -12.73
N GLN A 25 11.96 3.22 -11.75
CA GLN A 25 11.69 1.78 -11.79
C GLN A 25 10.53 1.40 -10.86
N ILE A 26 9.89 0.27 -11.16
CA ILE A 26 8.90 -0.37 -10.30
C ILE A 26 9.52 -1.62 -9.70
N GLN A 27 9.42 -1.76 -8.38
CA GLN A 27 9.97 -2.87 -7.62
C GLN A 27 8.92 -3.51 -6.73
N LYS A 28 9.13 -4.77 -6.36
CA LYS A 28 8.34 -5.39 -5.29
C LYS A 28 8.62 -4.69 -3.97
N LEU A 29 7.57 -4.36 -3.22
CA LEU A 29 7.70 -3.98 -1.81
C LEU A 29 7.85 -5.25 -0.98
N MET A 30 8.97 -5.39 -0.28
CA MET A 30 9.29 -6.60 0.47
C MET A 30 8.50 -6.63 1.79
N ALA A 31 7.37 -7.34 1.77
CA ALA A 31 6.50 -7.52 2.92
C ALA A 31 5.77 -8.86 2.88
N ASP A 32 5.50 -9.41 4.05
CA ASP A 32 4.79 -10.68 4.19
C ASP A 32 3.28 -10.46 4.12
N LYS A 33 2.58 -11.40 3.47
CA LYS A 33 1.10 -11.48 3.37
C LYS A 33 0.40 -10.33 2.65
N ILE A 34 1.14 -9.44 1.96
CA ILE A 34 0.56 -8.41 1.11
C ILE A 34 1.13 -8.46 -0.31
N ALA A 35 0.32 -8.04 -1.28
CA ALA A 35 0.72 -7.91 -2.67
C ALA A 35 1.01 -6.42 -2.94
N ALA A 36 2.27 -6.02 -2.89
CA ALA A 36 2.64 -4.62 -2.95
C ALA A 36 3.87 -4.34 -3.83
N ILE A 37 3.88 -3.16 -4.42
CA ILE A 37 4.98 -2.61 -5.21
C ILE A 37 5.35 -1.23 -4.67
N LYS A 38 6.56 -0.80 -5.03
CA LYS A 38 7.00 0.59 -4.90
C LYS A 38 7.53 1.08 -6.23
N PHE A 39 7.19 2.30 -6.58
CA PHE A 39 7.83 3.06 -7.62
C PHE A 39 8.95 3.89 -7.00
N VAL A 40 10.11 3.88 -7.62
CA VAL A 40 11.30 4.59 -7.16
C VAL A 40 11.62 5.67 -8.18
N SER A 41 11.63 6.93 -7.75
CA SER A 41 12.02 8.08 -8.56
C SER A 41 13.32 8.68 -8.03
N LYS A 42 14.42 8.51 -8.76
CA LYS A 42 15.72 9.11 -8.40
C LYS A 42 15.73 10.63 -8.58
N ILE A 43 14.98 11.16 -9.56
CA ILE A 43 14.90 12.59 -9.82
C ILE A 43 14.26 13.31 -8.62
N LYS A 44 13.19 12.74 -8.06
CA LYS A 44 12.52 13.31 -6.89
C LYS A 44 13.14 12.88 -5.56
N ASN A 45 13.96 11.82 -5.57
CA ASN A 45 14.43 11.15 -4.36
C ASN A 45 13.25 10.69 -3.47
N GLU A 46 12.22 10.13 -4.12
CA GLU A 46 10.95 9.74 -3.50
C GLU A 46 10.56 8.33 -3.94
N HIS A 47 9.78 7.67 -3.08
CA HIS A 47 9.15 6.38 -3.36
C HIS A 47 7.64 6.52 -3.23
N GLU A 48 6.91 6.04 -4.22
CA GLU A 48 5.46 5.92 -4.16
C GLU A 48 5.11 4.43 -3.99
N TYR A 49 4.17 4.12 -3.11
CA TYR A 49 3.88 2.76 -2.66
C TYR A 49 2.45 2.38 -2.97
N TYR A 50 2.24 1.12 -3.38
CA TYR A 50 0.92 0.60 -3.71
C TYR A 50 0.75 -0.82 -3.22
N CYS A 51 -0.39 -1.11 -2.59
CA CYS A 51 -0.79 -2.43 -2.18
C CYS A 51 -2.14 -2.81 -2.77
N PHE A 52 -2.23 -4.03 -3.30
CA PHE A 52 -3.39 -4.53 -4.01
C PHE A 52 -4.06 -5.64 -3.20
N LEU A 53 -5.37 -5.54 -3.05
CA LEU A 53 -6.20 -6.53 -2.38
C LEU A 53 -7.39 -6.87 -3.28
N GLU A 54 -7.53 -8.14 -3.64
CA GLU A 54 -8.73 -8.66 -4.29
C GLU A 54 -9.58 -9.35 -3.22
N LEU A 55 -10.77 -8.81 -2.94
CA LEU A 55 -11.68 -9.41 -1.97
C LEU A 55 -12.50 -10.54 -2.61
N ASN A 56 -12.98 -10.29 -3.84
CA ASN A 56 -13.63 -11.27 -4.70
C ASN A 56 -13.50 -10.83 -6.18
N PRO A 57 -13.81 -11.70 -7.15
CA PRO A 57 -13.72 -11.34 -8.57
C PRO A 57 -14.53 -10.09 -8.88
N GLY A 58 -13.86 -9.04 -9.37
CA GLY A 58 -14.47 -7.75 -9.68
C GLY A 58 -14.54 -6.76 -8.50
N LYS A 59 -14.05 -7.11 -7.30
CA LYS A 59 -13.95 -6.21 -6.15
C LYS A 59 -12.50 -6.12 -5.67
N GLY A 60 -11.80 -5.11 -6.19
CA GLY A 60 -10.43 -4.79 -5.82
C GLY A 60 -10.34 -3.54 -4.94
N ILE A 61 -9.31 -3.52 -4.11
CA ILE A 61 -8.90 -2.38 -3.29
C ILE A 61 -7.44 -2.10 -3.59
N VAL A 62 -7.11 -0.83 -3.78
CA VAL A 62 -5.73 -0.36 -3.87
C VAL A 62 -5.46 0.64 -2.76
N PHE A 63 -4.44 0.37 -1.96
CA PHE A 63 -3.91 1.33 -0.99
C PHE A 63 -2.72 2.05 -1.64
N SER A 64 -2.66 3.37 -1.54
CA SER A 64 -1.51 4.17 -1.98
C SER A 64 -0.90 4.98 -0.84
N SER A 65 0.39 5.26 -0.96
CA SER A 65 1.08 6.27 -0.16
C SER A 65 2.21 6.85 -1.00
N ASP A 66 2.38 8.17 -0.96
CA ASP A 66 3.51 8.87 -1.57
C ASP A 66 4.81 8.73 -0.74
N GLY A 67 4.76 7.92 0.32
CA GLY A 67 5.84 7.74 1.27
C GLY A 67 5.86 8.79 2.37
N ASN A 68 5.14 9.91 2.27
CA ASN A 68 5.04 10.79 3.41
C ASN A 68 4.05 10.19 4.43
N THR A 69 4.58 9.41 5.37
CA THR A 69 3.79 8.79 6.46
C THR A 69 3.06 9.79 7.37
N PHE A 70 3.26 11.10 7.17
CA PHE A 70 2.47 12.17 7.81
C PHE A 70 1.29 12.65 6.97
N ASP A 71 1.31 12.46 5.65
CA ASP A 71 0.24 12.91 4.74
C ASP A 71 -0.81 11.81 4.52
N GLY A 72 -0.67 10.67 5.20
CA GLY A 72 -1.66 9.60 5.23
C GLY A 72 -1.54 8.59 4.09
N PHE A 73 -2.66 7.98 3.76
CA PHE A 73 -2.80 7.01 2.67
C PHE A 73 -4.15 7.18 1.99
N SER A 74 -4.21 6.84 0.70
CA SER A 74 -5.46 6.84 -0.06
C SER A 74 -5.90 5.41 -0.34
N VAL A 75 -7.22 5.20 -0.37
CA VAL A 75 -7.84 3.92 -0.68
C VAL A 75 -8.71 4.08 -1.91
N PHE A 76 -8.43 3.28 -2.94
CA PHE A 76 -9.20 3.20 -4.17
C PHE A 76 -10.01 1.91 -4.19
N GLN A 77 -11.32 2.04 -4.41
CA GLN A 77 -12.19 0.90 -4.70
C GLN A 77 -12.32 0.73 -6.21
N ILE A 78 -11.58 -0.22 -6.77
CA ILE A 78 -11.48 -0.45 -8.21
C ILE A 78 -11.21 -1.93 -8.51
N PRO A 79 -11.90 -2.56 -9.47
CA PRO A 79 -11.54 -3.90 -9.92
C PRO A 79 -10.07 -3.93 -10.36
N LEU A 80 -9.28 -4.87 -9.84
CA LEU A 80 -7.85 -4.91 -10.18
C LEU A 80 -7.60 -5.10 -11.68
N SER A 81 -8.52 -5.75 -12.40
CA SER A 81 -8.48 -5.87 -13.86
C SER A 81 -8.59 -4.55 -14.61
N GLU A 82 -9.14 -3.51 -13.98
CA GLU A 82 -9.32 -2.17 -14.55
C GLU A 82 -8.23 -1.20 -14.06
N PHE A 83 -7.39 -1.64 -13.11
CA PHE A 83 -6.38 -0.80 -12.51
C PHE A 83 -5.15 -0.61 -13.41
N TYR A 84 -4.68 0.64 -13.52
CA TYR A 84 -3.41 0.98 -14.14
C TYR A 84 -2.76 2.22 -13.50
N PHE A 85 -1.44 2.32 -13.69
CA PHE A 85 -0.68 3.56 -13.49
C PHE A 85 -0.31 4.17 -14.83
N ASP A 86 -0.34 5.50 -14.92
CA ASP A 86 0.38 6.22 -15.97
C ASP A 86 1.61 6.89 -15.39
N VAL A 87 2.79 6.50 -15.88
CA VAL A 87 4.05 7.12 -15.50
C VAL A 87 4.41 8.20 -16.52
N ASP A 88 4.42 9.45 -16.07
CA ASP A 88 5.10 10.52 -16.80
C ASP A 88 6.61 10.28 -16.68
N VAL A 89 7.17 9.65 -17.72
CA VAL A 89 8.57 9.20 -17.73
C VAL A 89 9.56 10.36 -17.72
N ASP A 90 9.14 11.55 -18.17
CA ASP A 90 9.97 12.75 -18.24
C ASP A 90 10.02 13.45 -16.87
N LYS A 91 8.92 13.41 -16.12
CA LYS A 91 8.83 14.02 -14.78
C LYS A 91 9.11 13.04 -13.64
N GLY A 92 9.10 11.73 -13.91
CA GLY A 92 9.19 10.70 -12.88
C GLY A 92 8.04 10.79 -11.88
N VAL A 93 6.85 11.11 -12.37
CA VAL A 93 5.60 11.24 -11.60
C VAL A 93 4.68 10.10 -12.00
N ILE A 94 4.00 9.50 -11.03
CA ILE A 94 2.86 8.63 -11.32
C ILE A 94 1.59 9.47 -11.30
N GLY A 95 0.83 9.39 -12.38
CA GLY A 95 -0.60 9.66 -12.36
C GLY A 95 -1.35 8.35 -12.13
N ILE A 96 -2.18 8.32 -11.09
CA ILE A 96 -3.31 7.39 -11.06
C ILE A 96 -4.43 8.15 -11.77
N GLU A 97 -4.94 7.61 -12.87
CA GLU A 97 -6.20 8.13 -13.40
C GLU A 97 -7.30 7.55 -12.50
N ASP A 98 -8.05 8.41 -11.82
CA ASP A 98 -9.11 7.99 -10.86
C ASP A 98 -10.15 7.04 -11.46
N GLY A 99 -10.25 6.94 -12.78
CA GLY A 99 -11.14 6.00 -13.46
C GLY A 99 -12.58 6.07 -12.91
N VAL A 100 -13.28 4.93 -12.93
CA VAL A 100 -14.64 4.79 -12.39
C VAL A 100 -14.63 4.49 -10.87
N GLY A 101 -13.49 4.67 -10.21
CA GLY A 101 -13.28 4.32 -8.80
C GLY A 101 -13.72 5.42 -7.84
N ASN A 102 -13.86 5.05 -6.56
CA ASN A 102 -13.98 6.01 -5.46
C ASN A 102 -12.63 6.10 -4.74
N GLU A 103 -12.02 7.27 -4.72
CA GLU A 103 -10.89 7.61 -3.86
C GLU A 103 -11.40 8.04 -2.48
N THR A 104 -10.77 7.54 -1.43
CA THR A 104 -10.98 8.03 -0.07
C THR A 104 -9.63 8.30 0.57
N ASP A 105 -9.38 9.57 0.85
CA ASP A 105 -8.20 10.02 1.59
C ASP A 105 -8.41 9.80 3.09
N PHE A 106 -7.58 8.95 3.68
CA PHE A 106 -7.53 8.80 5.13
C PHE A 106 -6.41 9.65 5.68
N LEU A 107 -6.66 10.97 5.71
CA LEU A 107 -5.62 11.96 6.02
C LEU A 107 -5.09 11.96 7.46
N ASP A 108 -5.70 11.24 8.42
CA ASP A 108 -5.32 11.42 9.84
C ASP A 108 -5.38 10.15 10.72
N LEU A 109 -5.56 8.95 10.13
CA LEU A 109 -5.75 7.75 10.98
C LEU A 109 -4.52 7.39 11.80
N PHE A 110 -3.34 7.59 11.22
CA PHE A 110 -2.07 7.26 11.83
C PHE A 110 -1.05 8.35 11.49
N THR A 111 -0.61 9.10 12.48
CA THR A 111 0.53 10.02 12.31
C THR A 111 1.84 9.23 12.32
N GLY A 112 2.88 9.77 11.69
CA GLY A 112 4.20 9.12 11.58
C GLY A 112 4.73 8.46 12.88
N PRO A 113 4.69 9.11 14.06
CA PRO A 113 5.13 8.51 15.32
C PRO A 113 4.33 7.25 15.69
N SER A 114 3.00 7.28 15.54
CA SER A 114 2.13 6.15 15.83
C SER A 114 2.36 4.99 14.86
N ILE A 115 2.62 5.28 13.57
CA ILE A 115 2.98 4.26 12.58
C ILE A 115 4.30 3.59 12.96
N GLY A 116 5.32 4.38 13.37
CA GLY A 116 6.61 3.83 13.76
C GLY A 116 6.52 2.94 15.01
N GLU A 117 5.77 3.36 16.04
CA GLU A 117 5.53 2.55 17.24
C GLU A 117 4.78 1.26 16.93
N PHE A 118 3.69 1.37 16.16
CA PHE A 118 2.91 0.22 15.69
C PHE A 118 3.80 -0.75 14.91
N SER A 119 4.56 -0.25 13.94
CA SER A 119 5.41 -1.07 13.06
C SER A 119 6.47 -1.81 13.84
N ARG A 120 7.15 -1.15 14.78
CA ARG A 120 8.16 -1.81 15.62
C ARG A 120 7.53 -2.84 16.56
N LYS A 121 6.34 -2.57 17.11
CA LYS A 121 5.64 -3.48 18.02
C LYS A 121 5.12 -4.74 17.30
N TYR A 122 4.58 -4.59 16.10
CA TYR A 122 3.83 -5.65 15.41
C TYR A 122 4.55 -6.26 14.20
N HIS A 123 5.82 -5.90 13.93
CA HIS A 123 6.59 -6.41 12.79
C HIS A 123 6.57 -7.94 12.64
N HIS A 124 6.62 -8.66 13.75
CA HIS A 124 6.62 -10.13 13.80
C HIS A 124 5.30 -10.72 14.33
N ALA A 125 4.29 -9.88 14.51
CA ALA A 125 3.02 -10.32 15.06
C ALA A 125 2.21 -11.14 14.05
N SER A 126 1.50 -12.12 14.59
CA SER A 126 0.43 -12.83 13.91
C SER A 126 -0.74 -11.90 13.59
N ASP A 127 -1.63 -12.34 12.70
CA ASP A 127 -2.84 -11.54 12.39
C ASP A 127 -3.73 -11.39 13.63
N GLU A 128 -3.83 -12.44 14.46
CA GLU A 128 -4.59 -12.43 15.72
C GLU A 128 -4.06 -11.38 16.70
N GLU A 129 -2.73 -11.30 16.88
CA GLU A 129 -2.11 -10.28 17.73
C GLU A 129 -2.35 -8.86 17.23
N ILE A 130 -2.33 -8.64 15.91
CA ILE A 130 -2.65 -7.34 15.30
C ILE A 130 -4.12 -7.00 15.54
N MET A 131 -5.03 -7.97 15.35
CA MET A 131 -6.48 -7.79 15.52
C MET A 131 -6.89 -7.42 16.95
N HIS A 132 -6.14 -7.87 17.95
CA HIS A 132 -6.36 -7.48 19.36
C HIS A 132 -5.72 -6.13 19.74
N GLY A 133 -5.16 -5.39 18.78
CA GLY A 133 -4.53 -4.08 19.00
C GLY A 133 -5.49 -2.90 18.83
N THR A 134 -5.26 -1.82 19.57
CA THR A 134 -6.03 -0.57 19.46
C THR A 134 -5.96 0.05 18.07
N THR A 135 -4.83 -0.10 17.36
CA THR A 135 -4.66 0.35 15.98
C THR A 135 -5.62 -0.37 15.02
N TYR A 136 -5.89 -1.65 15.27
CA TYR A 136 -6.83 -2.42 14.46
C TYR A 136 -8.27 -1.97 14.71
N GLU A 137 -8.67 -1.79 15.97
CA GLU A 137 -10.01 -1.26 16.32
C GLU A 137 -10.26 0.11 15.69
N MET A 138 -9.24 0.98 15.69
CA MET A 138 -9.32 2.25 14.97
C MET A 138 -9.50 2.03 13.47
N THR A 139 -8.67 1.20 12.86
CA THR A 139 -8.76 0.91 11.42
C THR A 139 -10.15 0.42 11.02
N ASP A 140 -10.71 -0.52 11.79
CA ASP A 140 -12.02 -1.13 11.54
C ASP A 140 -13.15 -0.10 11.56
N ARG A 141 -13.12 0.81 12.54
CA ARG A 141 -14.11 1.90 12.64
C ARG A 141 -14.09 2.86 11.45
N TYR A 142 -12.94 3.07 10.82
CA TYR A 142 -12.83 4.06 9.74
C TYR A 142 -12.82 3.45 8.35
N LEU A 143 -12.46 2.18 8.20
CA LEU A 143 -12.47 1.50 6.90
C LEU A 143 -13.62 0.52 6.78
N GLY A 144 -13.83 -0.33 7.79
CA GLY A 144 -14.94 -1.26 7.84
C GLY A 144 -16.27 -0.51 7.81
N ASP A 145 -16.52 0.31 8.84
CA ASP A 145 -17.81 1.00 8.97
C ASP A 145 -18.03 2.06 7.90
N TYR A 146 -17.01 2.85 7.54
CA TYR A 146 -17.17 3.96 6.60
C TYR A 146 -17.33 3.50 5.15
N LEU A 147 -16.56 2.49 4.73
CA LEU A 147 -16.64 1.96 3.36
C LEU A 147 -17.69 0.83 3.25
N GLY A 148 -18.34 0.46 4.36
CA GLY A 148 -19.42 -0.54 4.39
C GLY A 148 -18.96 -1.98 4.22
N PHE A 149 -17.75 -2.31 4.67
CA PHE A 149 -17.27 -3.69 4.73
C PHE A 149 -17.61 -4.31 6.09
N GLU A 150 -18.00 -5.58 6.09
CA GLU A 150 -18.31 -6.33 7.30
C GLU A 150 -17.62 -7.71 7.28
N GLY A 151 -17.46 -8.30 8.47
CA GLY A 151 -16.98 -9.67 8.64
C GLY A 151 -15.59 -9.90 8.05
N GLU A 152 -15.43 -10.98 7.28
CA GLU A 152 -14.13 -11.40 6.74
C GLU A 152 -13.53 -10.38 5.78
N ASP A 153 -14.35 -9.67 5.00
CA ASP A 153 -13.87 -8.65 4.06
C ASP A 153 -13.27 -7.46 4.80
N ALA A 154 -13.94 -6.97 5.86
CA ALA A 154 -13.40 -5.92 6.73
C ALA A 154 -12.10 -6.36 7.37
N GLN A 155 -12.04 -7.60 7.87
CA GLN A 155 -10.83 -8.14 8.48
C GLN A 155 -9.65 -8.16 7.50
N LYS A 156 -9.86 -8.63 6.27
CA LYS A 156 -8.85 -8.64 5.21
C LYS A 156 -8.39 -7.24 4.85
N LEU A 157 -9.33 -6.31 4.71
CA LEU A 157 -9.06 -4.90 4.40
C LEU A 157 -8.15 -4.26 5.46
N ASN A 158 -8.56 -4.35 6.73
CA ASN A 158 -7.85 -3.75 7.85
C ASN A 158 -6.45 -4.34 8.03
N LEU A 159 -6.33 -5.68 8.01
CA LEU A 159 -5.04 -6.35 8.13
C LEU A 159 -4.10 -5.98 6.98
N THR A 160 -4.63 -5.88 5.76
CA THR A 160 -3.83 -5.52 4.58
C THR A 160 -3.29 -4.10 4.69
N LEU A 161 -4.12 -3.14 5.08
CA LEU A 161 -3.66 -1.77 5.31
C LEU A 161 -2.57 -1.73 6.38
N LEU A 162 -2.80 -2.34 7.54
CA LEU A 162 -1.83 -2.29 8.63
C LEU A 162 -0.49 -2.91 8.23
N ARG A 163 -0.50 -4.01 7.48
CA ARG A 163 0.70 -4.62 6.93
C ARG A 163 1.37 -3.73 5.87
N PHE A 164 0.58 -3.04 5.06
CA PHE A 164 1.09 -2.06 4.10
C PHE A 164 1.79 -0.89 4.80
N LEU A 165 1.18 -0.32 5.84
CA LEU A 165 1.78 0.77 6.62
C LEU A 165 3.13 0.36 7.24
N MET A 166 3.21 -0.86 7.82
CA MET A 166 4.47 -1.40 8.32
C MET A 166 5.52 -1.54 7.21
N ALA A 167 5.11 -2.05 6.05
CA ALA A 167 6.00 -2.24 4.91
C ALA A 167 6.58 -0.92 4.41
N VAL A 168 5.75 0.12 4.27
CA VAL A 168 6.17 1.47 3.90
C VAL A 168 7.15 2.02 4.95
N TYR A 169 6.78 1.98 6.23
CA TYR A 169 7.62 2.47 7.32
C TYR A 169 9.03 1.85 7.29
N PHE A 170 9.10 0.53 7.16
CA PHE A 170 10.38 -0.19 7.17
C PHE A 170 11.18 -0.03 5.87
N ASP A 171 10.54 0.22 4.73
CA ASP A 171 11.26 0.56 3.48
C ASP A 171 11.96 1.92 3.61
N GLN A 172 11.28 2.89 4.22
CA GLN A 172 11.81 4.25 4.44
C GLN A 172 12.80 4.35 5.59
N ASN A 173 12.64 3.48 6.59
CA ASN A 173 13.47 3.45 7.80
C ASN A 173 14.20 2.10 7.90
N PRO A 174 15.12 1.78 6.98
CA PRO A 174 15.77 0.47 6.95
C PRO A 174 16.60 0.20 8.22
N ALA A 175 17.13 1.23 8.86
CA ALA A 175 17.82 1.12 10.15
C ALA A 175 16.90 0.73 11.32
N SER A 176 15.59 0.90 11.18
CA SER A 176 14.58 0.55 12.18
C SER A 176 14.05 -0.87 12.03
N LYS A 177 14.41 -1.59 10.95
CA LYS A 177 14.08 -3.02 10.82
C LYS A 177 14.79 -3.80 11.94
N PRO A 178 14.06 -4.57 12.77
CA PRO A 178 14.68 -5.47 13.73
C PRO A 178 15.60 -6.45 13.00
N VAL A 179 16.82 -6.66 13.52
CA VAL A 179 17.73 -7.69 13.01
C VAL A 179 17.10 -9.05 13.31
N LYS A 180 16.91 -9.86 12.27
CA LYS A 180 16.39 -11.24 12.38
C LYS A 180 17.30 -12.13 13.22
#